data_AF-A0A1L9TSF1-F1
#
_entry.id   AF-A0A1L9TSF1-F1
#
_cell.length_a   1.000
_cell.length_b   1.000
_cell.length_c   1.000
_cell.angle_alpha   90.00
_cell.angle_beta   90.00
_cell.angle_gamma   90.00
#
_symmetry.space_group_name_H-M   'P 1'
#
loop_
_entity.id
_entity.type
_entity.pdbx_description
1 polymer ?
#
loop_
_entity_poly.entity_id
_entity_poly.type
_entity_poly.pdbx_seq_one_letter_code
_entity_poly.pdbx_strand_id
1 'polypeptide(L)'
;MEEGWDFDSSPPSFKQVQPLLLLLFSISGTGWLLNYITTIRTAYRDRTPGVSLIALTNNLAWELVFAILHPPPLPVAKVILRSWLFVDVFVIYTTAKFARLRVNNSNVPLLQRYLHLFVIAGILGFFSGHWALSVLLSPIKAFYWSGMMCLVVMSGSALGILVQRGHTRGMSYGMWLSRFIGSIFAVASLFLRSTYWPQ
;
A
#
# COMPACT_ATOMS: atom_id res chain seq x y z
N MET A 1 -10.02 22.86 -6.21
CA MET A 1 -8.57 23.04 -6.41
C MET A 1 -8.02 21.70 -6.89
N GLU A 2 -8.10 21.48 -8.20
CA GLU A 2 -7.75 20.26 -8.93
C GLU A 2 -6.26 20.24 -9.28
N GLU A 3 -5.40 20.48 -8.31
CA GLU A 3 -3.97 20.59 -8.60
C GLU A 3 -3.35 19.19 -8.74
N GLY A 4 -2.87 18.89 -9.94
CA GLY A 4 -1.91 17.81 -10.20
C GLY A 4 -2.46 16.53 -10.84
N TRP A 5 -3.77 16.42 -11.07
CA TRP A 5 -4.39 15.32 -11.83
C TRP A 5 -5.30 15.80 -12.97
N ASP A 6 -5.55 17.10 -13.07
CA ASP A 6 -6.18 17.68 -14.26
C ASP A 6 -5.13 17.75 -15.39
N PHE A 7 -5.03 16.68 -16.16
CA PHE A 7 -4.09 16.59 -17.27
C PHE A 7 -4.37 17.61 -18.38
N ASP A 8 -5.57 18.17 -18.47
CA ASP A 8 -5.89 19.18 -19.47
C ASP A 8 -5.16 20.50 -19.17
N SER A 9 -5.03 20.84 -17.88
CA SER A 9 -4.23 21.98 -17.38
C SER A 9 -2.71 21.77 -17.38
N SER A 10 -2.21 20.58 -17.75
CA SER A 10 -0.79 20.26 -17.64
C SER A 10 0.10 20.96 -18.71
N PRO A 11 1.39 21.23 -18.41
CA PRO A 11 2.32 21.80 -19.36
C PRO A 11 2.47 20.96 -20.64
N PRO A 12 2.74 21.56 -21.81
CA PRO A 12 2.95 20.82 -23.06
C PRO A 12 4.03 19.74 -22.97
N SER A 13 5.09 19.98 -22.19
CA SER A 13 6.16 19.01 -21.92
C SER A 13 5.66 17.78 -21.16
N PHE A 14 4.69 17.95 -20.25
CA PHE A 14 4.08 16.83 -19.52
C PHE A 14 3.12 16.02 -20.41
N LYS A 15 2.35 16.69 -21.28
CA LYS A 15 1.42 16.01 -22.21
C LYS A 15 2.13 14.98 -23.10
N GLN A 16 3.38 15.23 -23.48
CA GLN A 16 4.19 14.30 -24.28
C GLN A 16 4.55 13.00 -23.52
N VAL A 17 4.76 13.09 -22.20
CA VAL A 17 5.15 11.94 -21.37
C VAL A 17 3.98 11.29 -20.64
N GLN A 18 2.78 11.87 -20.72
CA GLN A 18 1.57 11.37 -20.08
C GLN A 18 1.24 9.91 -20.43
N PRO A 19 1.34 9.43 -21.69
CA PRO A 19 1.09 8.02 -22.00
C PRO A 19 2.06 7.08 -21.27
N LEU A 20 3.34 7.46 -21.20
CA LEU A 20 4.35 6.71 -20.46
C LEU A 20 4.03 6.69 -18.97
N LEU A 21 3.67 7.84 -18.38
CA LEU A 21 3.27 7.92 -16.98
C LEU A 21 2.09 6.99 -16.67
N LEU A 22 1.07 6.97 -17.52
CA LEU A 22 -0.09 6.09 -17.37
C LEU A 22 0.28 4.62 -17.48
N LEU A 23 1.19 4.27 -18.39
CA LEU A 23 1.70 2.91 -18.54
C LEU A 23 2.46 2.46 -17.28
N LEU A 24 3.41 3.27 -16.80
CA LEU A 24 4.19 2.98 -15.59
C LEU A 24 3.26 2.82 -14.37
N PHE A 25 2.30 3.74 -14.22
CA PHE A 25 1.32 3.67 -13.13
C PHE A 25 0.43 2.43 -13.23
N SER A 26 0.02 2.03 -14.44
CA SER A 26 -0.80 0.82 -14.64
C SER A 26 -0.03 -0.48 -14.37
N ILE A 27 1.25 -0.53 -14.74
CA ILE A 27 2.15 -1.65 -14.39
C ILE A 27 2.31 -1.72 -12.87
N SER A 28 2.50 -0.57 -12.22
CA SER A 28 2.56 -0.49 -10.75
C SER A 28 1.26 -0.98 -10.11
N GLY A 29 0.12 -0.46 -10.59
CA GLY A 29 -1.26 -0.89 -10.31
C GLY A 29 -1.40 -2.41 -10.25
N THR A 30 -1.03 -3.03 -11.36
CA THR A 30 -1.16 -4.46 -11.58
C THR A 30 -0.19 -5.25 -10.71
N GLY A 31 1.06 -4.79 -10.57
CA GLY A 31 2.07 -5.42 -9.71
C GLY A 31 1.62 -5.50 -8.25
N TRP A 32 1.07 -4.42 -7.70
CA TRP A 32 0.53 -4.40 -6.34
C TRP A 32 -0.70 -5.28 -6.15
N LEU A 33 -1.63 -5.31 -7.12
CA LEU A 33 -2.77 -6.23 -7.09
C LEU A 33 -2.32 -7.70 -7.08
N LEU A 34 -1.36 -8.05 -7.93
CA LEU A 34 -0.77 -9.39 -7.94
C LEU A 34 -0.07 -9.71 -6.62
N ASN A 35 0.61 -8.73 -6.02
CA ASN A 35 1.21 -8.90 -4.70
C ASN A 35 0.16 -9.18 -3.62
N TYR A 36 -0.97 -8.49 -3.60
CA TYR A 36 -2.03 -8.75 -2.64
C TYR A 36 -2.63 -10.14 -2.80
N ILE A 37 -2.93 -10.54 -4.04
CA ILE A 37 -3.49 -11.87 -4.34
C ILE A 37 -2.50 -12.98 -3.93
N THR A 38 -1.22 -12.83 -4.30
CA THR A 38 -0.19 -13.80 -3.92
C THR A 38 0.06 -13.83 -2.42
N THR A 39 -0.01 -12.69 -1.74
CA THR A 39 0.09 -12.60 -0.27
C THR A 39 -1.01 -13.41 0.41
N ILE A 40 -2.27 -13.23 -0.02
CA ILE A 40 -3.40 -14.01 0.51
C ILE A 40 -3.16 -15.50 0.25
N ARG A 41 -2.88 -15.89 -1.00
CA ARG A 41 -2.64 -17.29 -1.38
C ARG A 41 -1.52 -17.94 -0.56
N THR A 42 -0.38 -17.26 -0.41
CA THR A 42 0.76 -17.75 0.36
C THR A 42 0.43 -17.87 1.84
N ALA A 43 -0.28 -16.90 2.43
CA ALA A 43 -0.67 -16.96 3.83
C ALA A 43 -1.59 -18.17 4.11
N TYR A 44 -2.52 -18.47 3.20
CA TYR A 44 -3.38 -19.66 3.29
C TYR A 44 -2.61 -20.97 3.12
N ARG A 45 -1.68 -21.02 2.15
CA ARG A 45 -0.82 -22.19 1.90
C ARG A 45 0.06 -22.51 3.10
N ASP A 46 0.76 -21.49 3.61
CA ASP A 46 1.78 -21.68 4.65
C ASP A 46 1.21 -21.63 6.07
N ARG A 47 -0.08 -21.25 6.21
CA ARG A 47 -0.80 -21.03 7.47
C ARG A 47 -0.10 -20.03 8.38
N THR A 48 0.55 -19.03 7.78
CA THR A 48 1.29 -17.99 8.51
C THR A 48 1.28 -16.68 7.74
N PRO A 49 1.18 -15.52 8.42
CA PRO A 49 1.27 -14.24 7.74
C PRO A 49 2.70 -13.95 7.27
N GLY A 50 2.86 -13.50 6.03
CA GLY A 50 4.13 -12.99 5.48
C GLY A 50 4.35 -11.49 5.68
N VAL A 51 3.27 -10.75 5.90
CA VAL A 51 3.28 -9.28 6.04
C VAL A 51 2.92 -8.89 7.46
N SER A 52 3.46 -7.77 7.94
CA SER A 52 3.19 -7.25 9.28
C SER A 52 1.85 -6.52 9.34
N LEU A 53 1.17 -6.58 10.49
CA LEU A 53 -0.08 -5.83 10.68
C LEU A 53 0.17 -4.32 10.71
N ILE A 54 1.32 -3.86 11.20
CA ILE A 54 1.64 -2.42 11.18
C ILE A 54 1.76 -1.88 9.75
N ALA A 55 2.36 -2.66 8.83
CA ALA A 55 2.43 -2.26 7.42
C ALA A 55 1.05 -2.26 6.76
N LEU A 56 0.23 -3.27 7.02
CA LEU A 56 -1.11 -3.36 6.41
C LEU A 56 -2.08 -2.32 6.96
N THR A 57 -2.03 -2.02 8.26
CA THR A 57 -2.86 -0.95 8.84
C THR A 57 -2.47 0.42 8.29
N ASN A 58 -1.17 0.68 8.09
CA ASN A 58 -0.68 1.88 7.42
C ASN A 58 -1.12 1.96 5.95
N ASN A 59 -1.01 0.85 5.22
CA ASN A 59 -1.35 0.77 3.82
C ASN A 59 -2.86 0.93 3.57
N LEU A 60 -3.69 0.20 4.33
CA LEU A 60 -5.14 0.31 4.24
C LEU A 60 -5.63 1.73 4.61
N ALA A 61 -5.02 2.34 5.63
CA ALA A 61 -5.32 3.72 5.99
C ALA A 61 -4.99 4.71 4.86
N TRP A 62 -3.87 4.51 4.17
CA TRP A 62 -3.50 5.28 2.99
C TRP A 62 -4.51 5.11 1.86
N GLU A 63 -4.89 3.86 1.56
CA GLU A 63 -5.89 3.55 0.54
C GLU A 63 -7.27 4.14 0.89
N LEU A 64 -7.68 4.15 2.16
CA LEU A 64 -8.92 4.79 2.59
C LEU A 64 -8.90 6.30 2.32
N VAL A 65 -7.83 7.00 2.69
CA VAL A 65 -7.71 8.45 2.45
C VAL A 65 -7.75 8.75 0.96
N PHE A 66 -6.95 8.05 0.15
CA PHE A 66 -6.76 8.43 -1.26
C PHE A 66 -7.66 7.71 -2.27
N ALA A 67 -8.35 6.62 -1.90
CA ALA A 67 -9.35 5.99 -2.76
C ALA A 67 -10.77 6.51 -2.50
N ILE A 68 -11.05 7.00 -1.28
CA ILE A 68 -12.38 7.42 -0.84
C ILE A 68 -12.47 8.93 -0.61
N LEU A 69 -11.60 9.52 0.22
CA LEU A 69 -11.71 10.95 0.59
C LEU A 69 -11.10 11.88 -0.47
N HIS A 70 -9.96 11.48 -1.02
CA HIS A 70 -9.24 12.23 -2.05
C HIS A 70 -8.97 11.38 -3.29
N PRO A 71 -10.03 10.84 -3.94
CA PRO A 71 -9.87 10.01 -5.12
C PRO A 71 -9.24 10.84 -6.26
N PRO A 72 -8.26 10.30 -6.99
CA PRO A 72 -7.74 10.95 -8.17
C PRO A 72 -8.87 11.12 -9.20
N PRO A 73 -8.97 12.26 -9.89
CA PRO A 73 -10.00 12.49 -10.90
C PRO A 73 -9.82 11.55 -12.11
N LEU A 74 -8.58 11.18 -12.41
CA LEU A 74 -8.23 10.24 -13.48
C LEU A 74 -8.92 8.87 -13.28
N PRO A 75 -9.76 8.40 -14.24
CA PRO A 75 -10.53 7.17 -14.08
C PRO A 75 -9.68 5.92 -13.81
N VAL A 76 -8.58 5.74 -14.54
CA VAL A 76 -7.70 4.56 -14.36
C VAL A 76 -7.08 4.52 -12.97
N ALA A 77 -6.61 5.65 -12.45
CA ALA A 77 -6.03 5.71 -11.11
C ALA A 77 -7.09 5.44 -10.02
N LYS A 78 -8.30 5.96 -10.22
CA LYS A 78 -9.44 5.72 -9.32
C LYS A 78 -9.82 4.24 -9.26
N VAL A 79 -9.85 3.55 -10.41
CA VAL A 79 -10.13 2.11 -10.48
C VAL A 79 -9.02 1.31 -9.79
N ILE A 80 -7.76 1.63 -10.04
CA ILE A 80 -6.61 0.95 -9.43
C ILE A 80 -6.65 1.08 -7.90
N LEU A 81 -6.78 2.31 -7.37
CA LEU A 81 -6.79 2.54 -5.92
C LEU A 81 -7.97 1.86 -5.22
N ARG A 82 -9.16 1.88 -5.82
CA ARG A 82 -10.32 1.19 -5.25
C ARG A 82 -10.18 -0.33 -5.31
N SER A 83 -9.55 -0.84 -6.36
CA SER A 83 -9.24 -2.26 -6.47
C SER A 83 -8.21 -2.69 -5.42
N TRP A 84 -7.19 -1.86 -5.20
CA TRP A 84 -6.23 -2.05 -4.11
C TRP A 84 -6.93 -2.08 -2.75
N LEU A 85 -7.70 -1.05 -2.41
CA LEU A 85 -8.48 -0.96 -1.17
C LEU A 85 -9.35 -2.21 -0.95
N PHE A 86 -10.09 -2.62 -1.98
CA PHE A 86 -10.96 -3.77 -1.89
C PHE A 86 -10.17 -5.04 -1.56
N VAL A 87 -9.06 -5.29 -2.26
CA VAL A 87 -8.26 -6.51 -2.04
C VAL A 87 -7.48 -6.44 -0.73
N ASP A 88 -6.97 -5.28 -0.31
CA ASP A 88 -6.18 -5.12 0.91
C ASP A 88 -7.00 -5.40 2.18
N VAL A 89 -8.32 -5.15 2.16
CA VAL A 89 -9.24 -5.61 3.21
C VAL A 89 -9.15 -7.13 3.43
N PHE A 90 -9.00 -7.91 2.35
CA PHE A 90 -8.80 -9.36 2.47
C PHE A 90 -7.38 -9.73 2.89
N VAL A 91 -6.37 -8.94 2.53
CA VAL A 91 -4.98 -9.13 2.96
C VAL A 91 -4.87 -8.92 4.47
N ILE A 92 -5.43 -7.83 5.01
CA ILE A 92 -5.41 -7.55 6.45
C ILE A 92 -6.23 -8.57 7.23
N TYR A 93 -7.41 -8.98 6.72
CA TYR A 93 -8.20 -10.05 7.31
C TYR A 93 -7.41 -11.36 7.39
N THR A 94 -6.82 -11.78 6.27
CA THR A 94 -6.04 -13.02 6.18
C THR A 94 -4.83 -12.99 7.11
N THR A 95 -4.15 -11.85 7.18
CA THR A 95 -2.99 -11.63 8.05
C THR A 95 -3.39 -11.69 9.52
N ALA A 96 -4.45 -10.98 9.92
CA ALA A 96 -4.96 -11.00 11.29
C ALA A 96 -5.43 -12.40 11.71
N LYS A 97 -6.11 -13.12 10.82
CA LYS A 97 -6.54 -14.51 11.04
C LYS A 97 -5.36 -15.43 11.36
N PHE A 98 -4.31 -15.42 10.54
CA PHE A 98 -3.15 -16.30 10.76
C PHE A 98 -2.22 -15.78 11.87
N ALA A 99 -2.18 -14.48 12.13
CA ALA A 99 -1.52 -13.93 13.31
C ALA A 99 -2.19 -14.42 14.60
N ARG A 100 -3.53 -14.38 14.67
CA ARG A 100 -4.30 -14.92 15.80
C ARG A 100 -4.07 -16.41 16.00
N LEU A 101 -4.08 -17.19 14.91
CA LEU A 101 -3.81 -18.63 14.97
C LEU A 101 -2.44 -18.93 15.59
N ARG A 102 -1.42 -18.15 15.22
CA ARG A 102 -0.08 -18.27 15.80
C ARG A 102 -0.07 -17.91 17.29
N VAL A 103 -0.67 -16.78 17.66
CA VAL A 103 -0.72 -16.31 19.05
C VAL A 103 -1.43 -17.33 19.97
N ASN A 104 -2.50 -17.96 19.48
CA ASN A 104 -3.19 -19.03 20.20
C ASN A 104 -2.26 -20.22 20.50
N ASN A 105 -1.28 -20.49 19.63
CA ASN A 105 -0.31 -21.57 19.81
C ASN A 105 0.92 -21.16 20.65
N SER A 106 1.05 -19.89 21.02
CA SER A 106 2.26 -19.34 21.67
C SER A 106 2.02 -18.80 23.10
N ASN A 107 0.84 -19.03 23.69
CA ASN A 107 0.48 -18.58 25.06
C ASN A 107 0.79 -17.09 25.35
N VAL A 108 0.45 -16.19 24.41
CA VAL A 108 0.60 -14.73 24.59
C VAL A 108 -0.78 -14.07 24.77
N PRO A 109 -1.37 -14.10 25.98
CA PRO A 109 -2.79 -13.80 26.21
C PRO A 109 -3.17 -12.33 25.94
N LEU A 110 -2.27 -11.38 26.20
CA LEU A 110 -2.53 -9.96 25.95
C LEU A 110 -2.69 -9.66 24.45
N LEU A 111 -1.78 -10.17 23.62
CA LEU A 111 -1.86 -9.99 22.17
C LEU A 111 -3.09 -10.70 21.59
N GLN A 112 -3.46 -11.86 22.14
CA GLN A 112 -4.65 -12.60 21.74
C GLN A 112 -5.94 -11.80 21.94
N ARG A 113 -6.06 -11.14 23.11
CA ARG A 113 -7.24 -10.38 23.51
C ARG A 113 -7.37 -9.07 22.74
N TYR A 114 -6.25 -8.39 22.48
CA TYR A 114 -6.25 -7.03 21.94
C TYR A 114 -5.82 -6.90 20.47
N LEU A 115 -5.60 -8.01 19.75
CA LEU A 115 -5.19 -7.96 18.33
C LEU A 115 -6.12 -7.11 17.47
N HIS A 116 -7.43 -7.24 17.66
CA HIS A 116 -8.42 -6.48 16.89
C HIS A 116 -8.35 -4.99 17.23
N LEU A 117 -8.14 -4.62 18.50
CA LEU A 117 -7.93 -3.24 18.90
C LEU A 117 -6.63 -2.68 18.31
N PHE A 118 -5.56 -3.46 18.26
CA PHE A 118 -4.31 -3.06 17.61
C PHE A 118 -4.53 -2.76 16.12
N VAL A 119 -5.30 -3.60 15.43
CA VAL A 119 -5.64 -3.37 14.02
C VAL A 119 -6.47 -2.10 13.85
N ILE A 120 -7.54 -1.93 14.63
CA ILE A 120 -8.41 -0.74 14.55
C ILE A 120 -7.64 0.53 14.91
N ALA A 121 -6.90 0.52 16.02
CA ALA A 121 -6.08 1.65 16.46
C ALA A 121 -4.98 1.99 15.44
N GLY A 122 -4.37 0.97 14.82
CA GLY A 122 -3.40 1.15 13.75
C GLY A 122 -4.02 1.84 12.53
N ILE A 123 -5.18 1.36 12.06
CA ILE A 123 -5.89 1.98 10.93
C ILE A 123 -6.25 3.43 11.26
N LEU A 124 -6.89 3.69 12.41
CA LEU A 124 -7.30 5.03 12.79
C LEU A 124 -6.11 5.98 12.98
N GLY A 125 -5.04 5.49 13.61
CA GLY A 125 -3.80 6.25 13.83
C GLY A 125 -3.15 6.66 12.51
N PHE A 126 -2.88 5.71 11.62
CA PHE A 126 -2.30 6.03 10.31
C PHE A 126 -3.26 6.84 9.43
N PHE A 127 -4.56 6.58 9.50
CA PHE A 127 -5.56 7.34 8.76
C PHE A 127 -5.55 8.81 9.16
N SER A 128 -5.48 9.09 10.47
CA SER A 128 -5.36 10.47 10.95
C SER A 128 -4.08 11.15 10.46
N GLY A 129 -2.96 10.43 10.41
CA GLY A 129 -1.70 10.93 9.86
C GLY A 129 -1.76 11.22 8.36
N HIS A 130 -2.29 10.29 7.57
CA HIS A 130 -2.44 10.45 6.12
C HIS A 130 -3.41 11.56 5.75
N TRP A 131 -4.52 11.69 6.49
CA TRP A 131 -5.42 12.83 6.36
C TRP A 131 -4.71 14.12 6.73
N ALA A 132 -4.04 14.20 7.89
CA ALA A 132 -3.33 15.42 8.28
C ALA A 132 -2.32 15.86 7.20
N LEU A 133 -1.60 14.92 6.58
CA LEU A 133 -0.73 15.20 5.45
C LEU A 133 -1.48 15.75 4.22
N SER A 134 -2.68 15.24 3.91
CA SER A 134 -3.48 15.75 2.77
C SER A 134 -3.93 17.20 2.98
N VAL A 135 -4.19 17.58 4.22
CA VAL A 135 -4.52 18.96 4.60
C VAL A 135 -3.28 19.86 4.55
N LEU A 136 -2.11 19.36 4.96
CA LEU A 136 -0.87 20.17 5.06
C LEU A 136 -0.13 20.38 3.74
N LEU A 137 -0.07 19.36 2.87
CA LEU A 137 0.82 19.35 1.69
C LEU A 137 0.09 19.46 0.35
N SER A 138 -1.24 19.45 0.35
CA SER A 138 -2.15 19.14 -0.76
C SER A 138 -2.38 17.63 -0.95
N PRO A 139 -3.58 17.21 -1.42
CA PRO A 139 -3.89 15.78 -1.58
C PRO A 139 -2.94 15.02 -2.50
N ILE A 140 -2.43 15.65 -3.56
CA ILE A 140 -1.54 14.98 -4.51
C ILE A 140 -0.14 14.76 -3.95
N LYS A 141 0.45 15.75 -3.28
CA LYS A 141 1.76 15.58 -2.64
C LYS A 141 1.64 14.61 -1.49
N ALA A 142 0.56 14.72 -0.71
CA ALA A 142 0.28 13.78 0.36
C ALA A 142 0.19 12.36 -0.18
N PHE A 143 -0.56 12.09 -1.26
CA PHE A 143 -0.66 10.77 -1.90
C PHE A 143 0.70 10.13 -2.11
N TYR A 144 1.62 10.84 -2.78
CA TYR A 144 2.94 10.31 -3.09
C TYR A 144 3.84 10.18 -1.85
N TRP A 145 3.92 11.20 -0.99
CA TRP A 145 4.78 11.17 0.20
C TRP A 145 4.34 10.08 1.19
N SER A 146 3.04 10.00 1.45
CA SER A 146 2.49 8.96 2.33
C SER A 146 2.57 7.56 1.70
N GLY A 147 2.49 7.44 0.36
CA GLY A 147 2.75 6.18 -0.34
C GLY A 147 4.20 5.72 -0.16
N MET A 148 5.17 6.65 -0.23
CA MET A 148 6.58 6.35 0.08
C MET A 148 6.75 5.91 1.55
N MET A 149 6.04 6.53 2.50
CA MET A 149 6.04 6.07 3.90
C MET A 149 5.51 4.64 4.02
N CYS A 150 4.46 4.27 3.28
CA CYS A 150 3.96 2.90 3.23
C CYS A 150 5.02 1.92 2.72
N LEU A 151 5.75 2.28 1.66
CA LEU A 151 6.87 1.47 1.14
C LEU A 151 7.96 1.26 2.18
N VAL A 152 8.36 2.31 2.92
CA VAL A 152 9.40 2.21 3.95
C VAL A 152 8.94 1.32 5.11
N VAL A 153 7.75 1.56 5.66
CA VAL A 153 7.21 0.76 6.78
C VAL A 153 7.06 -0.70 6.38
N MET A 154 6.60 -0.98 5.16
CA MET A 154 6.46 -2.34 4.64
C MET A 154 7.80 -3.03 4.41
N SER A 155 8.83 -2.31 3.93
CA SER A 155 10.19 -2.84 3.76
C SER A 155 10.86 -3.12 5.11
N GLY A 156 10.82 -2.15 6.02
CA GLY A 156 11.41 -2.28 7.35
C GLY A 156 10.76 -3.41 8.16
N SER A 157 9.43 -3.52 8.12
CA SER A 157 8.74 -4.60 8.83
C SER A 157 8.91 -5.97 8.19
N ALA A 158 9.06 -6.07 6.87
CA ALA A 158 9.41 -7.33 6.21
C ALA A 158 10.81 -7.82 6.62
N LEU A 159 11.78 -6.90 6.70
CA LEU A 159 13.11 -7.21 7.24
C LEU A 159 13.03 -7.63 8.71
N GLY A 160 12.27 -6.91 9.53
CA GLY A 160 12.05 -7.26 10.93
C GLY A 160 11.45 -8.65 11.10
N ILE A 161 10.46 -9.03 10.28
CA ILE A 161 9.88 -10.38 10.27
C ILE A 161 10.95 -11.43 9.91
N LEU A 162 11.78 -11.15 8.90
CA LEU A 162 12.83 -12.07 8.46
C LEU A 162 13.86 -12.30 9.58
N VAL A 163 14.35 -11.24 10.21
CA VAL A 163 15.32 -11.30 11.32
C VAL A 163 14.72 -12.02 12.53
N GLN A 164 13.49 -11.71 12.90
CA GLN A 164 12.83 -12.34 14.07
C GLN A 164 12.54 -13.82 13.87
N ARG A 165 12.24 -14.26 12.64
CA ARG A 165 11.87 -15.65 12.35
C ARG A 165 13.04 -16.52 11.92
N GLY A 166 14.09 -15.94 11.34
CA GLY A 166 15.22 -16.67 10.76
C GLY A 166 14.87 -17.49 9.51
N HIS A 167 13.68 -17.29 8.93
CA HIS A 167 13.21 -18.04 7.75
C HIS A 167 12.18 -17.24 6.94
N THR A 168 11.98 -17.63 5.68
CA THR A 168 11.08 -16.93 4.73
C THR A 168 9.66 -17.50 4.65
N ARG A 169 9.29 -18.47 5.51
CA ARG A 169 7.93 -19.06 5.52
C ARG A 169 6.84 -17.98 5.66
N GLY A 170 5.81 -18.06 4.83
CA GLY A 170 4.77 -17.02 4.68
C GLY A 170 5.06 -16.05 3.53
N MET A 171 6.21 -16.16 2.87
CA MET A 171 6.59 -15.39 1.69
C MET A 171 6.69 -16.30 0.45
N SER A 172 6.62 -15.71 -0.73
CA SER A 172 6.86 -16.39 -2.00
C SER A 172 7.62 -15.49 -2.97
N TYR A 173 8.33 -16.07 -3.94
CA TYR A 173 8.98 -15.30 -5.00
C TYR A 173 7.98 -14.47 -5.81
N GLY A 174 6.75 -14.97 -6.00
CA GLY A 174 5.69 -14.22 -6.65
C GLY A 174 5.32 -12.94 -5.90
N MET A 175 5.21 -12.99 -4.57
CA MET A 175 4.99 -11.79 -3.74
C MET A 175 6.13 -10.79 -3.91
N TRP A 176 7.38 -11.24 -3.77
CA TRP A 176 8.54 -10.35 -3.87
C TRP A 176 8.69 -9.71 -5.25
N LEU A 177 8.55 -10.49 -6.32
CA LEU A 177 8.68 -10.00 -7.69
C LEU A 177 7.56 -9.01 -8.03
N SER A 178 6.31 -9.36 -7.74
CA SER A 178 5.16 -8.47 -8.01
C SER A 178 5.23 -7.18 -7.19
N ARG A 179 5.66 -7.25 -5.94
CA ARG A 179 5.96 -6.07 -5.11
C ARG A 179 7.10 -5.23 -5.68
N PHE A 180 8.19 -5.85 -6.10
CA PHE A 180 9.34 -5.13 -6.67
C PHE A 180 8.93 -4.36 -7.92
N ILE A 181 8.23 -5.02 -8.84
CA ILE A 181 7.65 -4.40 -10.05
C ILE A 181 6.68 -3.28 -9.62
N GLY A 182 5.73 -3.58 -8.74
CA GLY A 182 4.77 -2.59 -8.23
C GLY A 182 5.46 -1.32 -7.71
N SER A 183 6.53 -1.49 -6.93
CA SER A 183 7.25 -0.39 -6.27
C SER A 183 8.14 0.39 -7.23
N ILE A 184 8.96 -0.27 -8.05
CA ILE A 184 9.91 0.41 -8.93
C ILE A 184 9.20 1.23 -9.99
N PHE A 185 8.09 0.72 -10.53
CA PHE A 185 7.27 1.45 -11.50
C PHE A 185 6.44 2.56 -10.85
N ALA A 186 6.01 2.42 -9.59
CA ALA A 186 5.42 3.52 -8.83
C ALA A 186 6.43 4.69 -8.69
N VAL A 187 7.64 4.38 -8.24
CA VAL A 187 8.71 5.36 -8.03
C VAL A 187 9.11 6.00 -9.36
N ALA A 188 9.26 5.22 -10.43
CA ALA A 188 9.52 5.76 -11.77
C ALA A 188 8.42 6.70 -12.24
N SER A 189 7.14 6.35 -12.01
CA SER A 189 6.01 7.23 -12.36
C SER A 189 6.04 8.55 -11.57
N LEU A 190 6.43 8.49 -10.29
CA LEU A 190 6.60 9.68 -9.43
C LEU A 190 7.74 10.57 -9.95
N PHE A 191 8.91 10.00 -10.24
CA PHE A 191 10.04 10.78 -10.76
C PHE A 191 9.74 11.41 -12.13
N LEU A 192 9.08 10.66 -13.02
CA LEU A 192 8.66 11.19 -14.31
C LEU A 192 7.68 12.36 -14.09
N ARG A 193 6.68 12.18 -13.23
CA ARG A 193 5.75 13.25 -12.88
C ARG A 193 6.47 14.46 -12.30
N SER A 194 7.31 14.29 -11.28
CA SER A 194 7.98 15.40 -10.61
C SER A 194 8.92 16.18 -11.52
N THR A 195 9.53 15.50 -12.50
CA THR A 195 10.45 16.14 -13.46
C THR A 195 9.70 17.04 -14.45
N TYR A 196 8.57 16.57 -14.97
CA TYR A 196 7.83 17.28 -16.02
C TYR A 196 6.67 18.15 -15.49
N TRP A 197 6.18 17.86 -14.28
CA TRP A 197 5.06 18.55 -13.64
C TRP A 197 5.14 18.46 -12.10
N PRO A 198 5.98 19.30 -11.46
CA PRO A 198 6.33 19.19 -10.04
C PRO A 198 5.24 19.60 -9.04
N GLN A 199 4.12 20.16 -9.51
CA GLN A 199 3.04 20.64 -8.64
C GLN A 199 2.26 19.51 -7.96
#